data_AF-A0A1T1JED6-F1
#
_entry.id   AF-A0A1T1JED6-F1
#
_cell.length_a   1.000
_cell.length_b   1.000
_cell.length_c   1.000
_cell.angle_alpha   90.00
_cell.angle_beta   90.00
_cell.angle_gamma   90.00
#
_symmetry.space_group_name_H-M   'P 1'
#
loop_
_entity.id
_entity.type
_entity.pdbx_description
1 polymer ?
#
loop_
_entity_poly.entity_id
_entity_poly.type
_entity_poly.pdbx_seq_one_letter_code
_entity_poly.pdbx_strand_id
1 'polypeptide(L)' 'MARLDTQVAVRIPPELHKQLKEKSAKDERSMNYLINKAVEFYLTHKENAKA' A
#
# COMPACT_ATOMS: atom_id res chain seq x y z
N MET A 1 6.24 7.20 -23.94
CA MET A 1 4.96 7.38 -23.21
C MET A 1 5.28 7.87 -21.82
N ALA A 2 4.70 8.99 -21.39
CA ALA A 2 4.85 9.44 -20.00
C ALA A 2 4.17 8.44 -19.07
N ARG A 3 4.84 8.11 -17.97
CA ARG A 3 4.23 7.34 -16.88
C ARG A 3 3.07 8.15 -16.31
N LEU A 4 1.91 7.50 -16.14
CA LEU A 4 0.71 8.12 -15.55
C LEU A 4 0.72 8.06 -14.02
N ASP A 5 1.67 7.33 -13.42
CA ASP A 5 1.82 7.15 -11.98
C ASP A 5 2.73 8.22 -11.36
N THR A 6 2.38 8.62 -10.13
CA THR A 6 3.20 9.52 -9.31
C THR A 6 4.10 8.70 -8.39
N GLN A 7 5.42 8.90 -8.50
CA GLN A 7 6.37 8.28 -7.58
C GLN A 7 6.39 9.06 -6.25
N VAL A 8 6.15 8.34 -5.15
CA VAL A 8 6.14 8.91 -3.80
C VAL A 8 7.17 8.23 -2.91
N ALA A 9 7.81 9.01 -2.03
CA ALA A 9 8.66 8.49 -0.97
C ALA A 9 7.92 8.65 0.37
N VAL A 10 7.67 7.54 1.06
CA VAL A 10 6.90 7.52 2.31
C VAL A 10 7.79 7.04 3.45
N ARG A 11 7.71 7.71 4.60
CA ARG A 11 8.36 7.25 5.83
C ARG A 11 7.39 6.32 6.56
N ILE A 12 7.79 5.06 6.73
CA ILE A 12 7.06 4.09 7.53
C ILE A 12 7.97 3.54 8.64
N PRO A 13 7.41 3.20 9.81
CA PRO A 13 8.14 2.49 10.85
C PRO A 13 8.87 1.24 10.31
N PRO A 14 10.09 0.94 10.79
CA PRO A 14 10.86 -0.20 10.30
C PRO A 14 10.12 -1.54 10.40
N GLU A 15 9.33 -1.71 11.47
CA GLU A 15 8.54 -2.91 11.70
C GLU A 15 7.43 -3.08 10.64
N LEU A 16 6.75 -1.99 10.27
CA LEU A 16 5.75 -2.02 9.20
C LEU A 16 6.38 -2.30 7.83
N HIS A 17 7.57 -1.76 7.57
CA HIS A 17 8.32 -2.09 6.36
C HIS A 17 8.67 -3.58 6.30
N LYS A 18 9.11 -4.17 7.42
CA LYS A 18 9.42 -5.59 7.51
C LYS A 18 8.20 -6.45 7.19
N GLN A 19 7.07 -6.18 7.83
CA GLN A 19 5.83 -6.90 7.59
C GLN A 19 5.35 -6.76 6.14
N LEU A 20 5.45 -5.56 5.56
CA LEU A 20 5.11 -5.33 4.15
C LEU A 20 5.99 -6.14 3.21
N LYS A 21 7.31 -6.20 3.48
CA LYS A 21 8.26 -6.99 2.69
C LYS A 21 7.96 -8.48 2.76
N GLU A 22 7.72 -9.01 3.96
CA GLU A 22 7.35 -10.42 4.16
C GLU A 22 6.04 -10.76 3.45
N LYS A 23 5.04 -9.89 3.54
CA LYS A 23 3.75 -10.06 2.86
C LYS A 23 3.89 -10.02 1.34
N SER A 24 4.72 -9.12 0.82
CA SER A 24 5.01 -9.01 -0.62
C SER A 24 5.67 -10.28 -1.18
N ALA A 25 6.59 -10.87 -0.41
CA ALA A 25 7.24 -12.13 -0.77
C ALA A 25 6.25 -13.30 -0.74
N LYS A 26 5.39 -13.37 0.27
CA LYS A 26 4.41 -14.45 0.43
C LYS A 26 3.32 -14.44 -0.66
N ASP A 27 2.85 -13.27 -1.05
CA ASP A 27 1.74 -13.12 -1.98
C ASP A 27 2.20 -13.02 -3.45
N GLU A 28 3.52 -13.14 -3.72
CA GLU A 28 4.14 -12.94 -5.04
C GLU A 28 3.75 -11.58 -5.70
N ARG A 29 3.63 -10.53 -4.88
CA ARG A 29 3.26 -9.18 -5.32
C ARG A 29 4.35 -8.18 -4.94
N SER A 30 4.44 -7.09 -5.69
CA SER A 30 5.32 -5.98 -5.32
C SER A 30 4.79 -5.25 -4.07
N MET A 31 5.70 -4.68 -3.27
CA MET A 31 5.30 -3.82 -2.16
C MET A 31 4.44 -2.63 -2.62
N ASN A 32 4.72 -2.08 -3.81
CA ASN A 32 3.88 -1.04 -4.42
C ASN A 32 2.44 -1.50 -4.64
N TYR A 33 2.23 -2.73 -5.11
CA TYR A 33 0.88 -3.27 -5.30
C TYR A 33 0.11 -3.31 -3.97
N LEU A 34 0.76 -3.79 -2.90
CA LEU A 34 0.16 -3.86 -1.57
C LEU A 34 -0.15 -2.48 -1.00
N ILE A 35 0.75 -1.50 -1.17
CA ILE A 35 0.53 -0.11 -0.74
C ILE A 35 -0.66 0.49 -1.50
N ASN A 36 -0.72 0.32 -2.82
CA ASN A 36 -1.84 0.85 -3.61
C ASN A 36 -3.17 0.25 -3.15
N LYS A 37 -3.21 -1.05 -2.85
CA LYS A 37 -4.41 -1.71 -2.31
C LYS A 37 -4.79 -1.22 -0.91
N ALA A 38 -3.81 -0.97 -0.05
CA ALA A 38 -4.06 -0.41 1.27
C ALA A 38 -4.61 1.02 1.18
N VAL A 39 -4.08 1.85 0.27
CA VAL A 39 -4.57 3.22 0.03
C VAL A 39 -5.98 3.19 -0.55
N GLU A 40 -6.24 2.36 -1.57
CA GLU A 40 -7.57 2.16 -2.16
C GLU A 40 -8.57 1.72 -1.08
N PHE A 41 -8.21 0.70 -0.28
CA PHE A 41 -9.05 0.22 0.81
C PHE A 41 -9.37 1.32 1.83
N TYR A 42 -8.36 2.07 2.27
CA TYR A 42 -8.54 3.15 3.24
C TYR A 42 -9.47 4.25 2.71
N LEU A 43 -9.35 4.63 1.44
CA LEU A 43 -10.16 5.68 0.84
C LEU A 43 -11.60 5.21 0.55
N THR A 44 -11.78 3.98 0.07
CA THR A 44 -13.09 3.42 -0.26
C THR A 44 -13.91 3.04 0.97
N HIS A 45 -13.28 2.54 2.04
CA HIS A 45 -14.00 2.05 3.22
C HIS A 45 -14.12 3.07 4.36
N LYS A 46 -13.55 4.28 4.22
CA LYS A 46 -13.64 5.33 5.24
C LYS A 46 -15.06 5.85 5.46
N GLU A 47 -15.93 5.79 4.45
CA GLU A 47 -17.31 6.27 4.55
C GLU A 47 -18.23 5.30 5.30
N ASN A 48 -17.88 4.02 5.39
CA ASN A 48 -18.69 3.00 6.08
C ASN A 48 -18.33 2.80 7.56
N ALA A 49 -17.37 3.56 8.10
CA ALA A 49 -16.98 3.52 9.52
C ALA A 49 -17.77 4.53 10.40
N LYS A 50 -18.95 4.96 9.94
CA LYS A 50 -19.98 5.62 10.76
C LYS A 50 -21.26 4.80 10.66
N ALA A 51 -21.32 3.72 11.44
CA ALA A 51 -22.56 3.07 11.83
C ALA A 51 -22.60 3.04 13.36
#